data_AF-A0A959Y9G6-F1
#
_entry.id   AF-A0A959Y9G6-F1
#
_cell.length_a   1.000
_cell.length_b   1.000
_cell.length_c   1.000
_cell.angle_alpha   90.00
_cell.angle_beta   90.00
_cell.angle_gamma   90.00
#
_symmetry.space_group_name_H-M   'P 1'
#
loop_
_entity.id
_entity.type
_entity.pdbx_description
1 polymer ?
#
loop_
_entity_poly.entity_id
_entity_poly.type
_entity_poly.pdbx_seq_one_letter_code
_entity_poly.pdbx_strand_id
1 'polypeptide(L)'
;MLFNSFEFAVFFPLVAAGYFLLPHRWRWLLLLVASYWFYMAWKAEYAVLLVISTLVDYTAARGIANAPSPAGRKRWLLLSIFTNLGILVGFKYFNFLNGSLRGVFGEAWPVPDLDVLLPMGISFYTFQTLSYTIDVYRGQLQPTRDLGRFALYVTFFPQLVAGPIERAPSLLPQFFREVRFDAARVTRGLKQMLWGF
;
A
#
# COMPACT_ATOMS: atom_id res chain seq x y z
N MET A 1 11.19 -9.88 -1.10
CA MET A 1 12.14 -10.09 0.01
C MET A 1 11.38 -10.29 1.31
N LEU A 2 11.80 -11.20 2.18
CA LEU A 2 11.16 -11.48 3.48
C LEU A 2 11.87 -10.69 4.59
N PHE A 3 11.15 -10.29 5.64
CA PHE A 3 11.73 -9.51 6.74
C PHE A 3 12.78 -10.28 7.55
N ASN A 4 12.66 -11.60 7.64
CA ASN A 4 13.57 -12.48 8.36
C ASN A 4 14.70 -13.05 7.46
N SER A 5 14.99 -12.40 6.33
CA SER A 5 16.00 -12.88 5.38
C SER A 5 17.31 -12.08 5.47
N PHE A 6 18.41 -12.69 5.02
CA PHE A 6 19.73 -12.03 4.98
C PHE A 6 19.70 -10.81 4.05
N GLU A 7 18.98 -10.89 2.94
CA GLU A 7 18.81 -9.78 2.01
C GLU A 7 18.17 -8.57 2.71
N PHE A 8 17.17 -8.80 3.57
CA PHE A 8 16.55 -7.71 4.33
C PHE A 8 17.50 -7.12 5.38
N ALA A 9 18.26 -7.99 6.06
CA ALA A 9 19.26 -7.57 7.04
C ALA A 9 20.34 -6.66 6.44
N VAL A 10 20.64 -6.79 5.15
CA VAL A 10 21.54 -5.88 4.40
C VAL A 10 20.80 -4.68 3.84
N PHE A 11 19.63 -4.90 3.22
CA PHE A 11 18.83 -3.85 2.58
C PHE A 11 18.42 -2.74 3.57
N PHE A 12 17.91 -3.11 4.74
CA PHE A 12 17.35 -2.15 5.69
C PHE A 12 18.41 -1.15 6.22
N PRO A 13 19.59 -1.57 6.70
CA PRO A 13 20.65 -0.65 7.09
C PRO A 13 21.12 0.26 5.95
N LEU A 14 21.20 -0.25 4.71
CA LEU A 14 21.59 0.58 3.55
C LEU A 14 20.55 1.68 3.27
N VAL A 15 19.27 1.34 3.28
CA VAL A 15 18.19 2.32 3.10
C VAL A 15 18.16 3.32 4.27
N ALA A 16 18.32 2.86 5.51
CA ALA A 16 18.36 3.72 6.68
C ALA A 16 19.56 4.68 6.67
N ALA A 17 20.76 4.19 6.33
CA ALA A 17 21.95 5.02 6.17
C ALA A 17 21.75 6.04 5.04
N GLY A 18 21.30 5.60 3.86
CA GLY A 18 20.99 6.46 2.73
C GLY A 18 19.97 7.54 3.09
N TYR A 19 18.95 7.22 3.89
CA TYR A 19 17.93 8.18 4.34
C TYR A 19 18.55 9.33 5.14
N PHE A 20 19.47 9.03 6.07
CA PHE A 20 20.10 10.07 6.89
C PHE A 20 21.24 10.81 6.17
N LEU A 21 21.91 10.18 5.20
CA LEU A 21 22.97 10.79 4.38
C LEU A 21 22.43 11.71 3.29
N LEU A 22 21.22 11.44 2.76
CA LEU A 22 20.62 12.26 1.71
C LEU A 22 19.98 13.55 2.25
N PRO A 23 20.04 14.65 1.47
CA PRO A 23 19.27 15.86 1.75
C PRO A 23 17.77 15.56 1.83
N HIS A 24 17.04 16.24 2.73
CA HIS A 24 15.60 16.02 2.98
C HIS A 24 14.76 15.90 1.71
N ARG A 25 15.01 16.75 0.71
CA ARG A 25 14.29 16.76 -0.59
C ARG A 25 14.31 15.43 -1.35
N TRP A 26 15.32 14.58 -1.14
CA TRP A 26 15.50 13.31 -1.85
C TRP A 26 15.08 12.08 -1.02
N ARG A 27 14.84 12.25 0.28
CA ARG A 27 14.57 11.13 1.19
C ARG A 27 13.30 10.36 0.83
N TRP A 28 12.23 11.07 0.45
CA TRP A 28 10.99 10.41 0.02
C TRP A 28 11.19 9.59 -1.26
N LEU A 29 12.04 10.06 -2.19
CA LEU A 29 12.35 9.33 -3.42
C LEU A 29 13.16 8.06 -3.13
N LEU A 30 14.15 8.14 -2.24
CA LEU A 30 14.88 6.97 -1.76
C LEU A 30 13.91 5.93 -1.18
N LEU A 31 13.03 6.36 -0.28
CA LEU A 31 12.06 5.47 0.35
C LEU A 31 11.09 4.88 -0.67
N LEU A 32 10.68 5.63 -1.70
CA LEU A 32 9.79 5.16 -2.75
C LEU A 32 10.46 4.07 -3.59
N VAL A 33 11.68 4.33 -4.06
CA VAL A 33 12.47 3.37 -4.85
C VAL A 33 12.76 2.12 -4.03
N ALA A 34 13.19 2.28 -2.77
CA ALA A 34 13.41 1.17 -1.85
C ALA A 34 12.12 0.35 -1.63
N SER A 35 10.97 1.03 -1.51
CA SER A 35 9.68 0.37 -1.29
C SER A 35 9.24 -0.49 -2.47
N TYR A 36 9.33 0.04 -3.69
CA TYR A 36 9.06 -0.74 -4.89
C TYR A 36 10.07 -1.88 -5.08
N TRP A 37 11.36 -1.64 -4.82
CA TRP A 37 12.39 -2.67 -4.89
C TRP A 37 12.09 -3.83 -3.94
N PHE A 38 11.78 -3.52 -2.68
CA PHE A 38 11.41 -4.50 -1.66
C PHE A 38 10.24 -5.38 -2.11
N TYR A 39 9.20 -4.75 -2.67
CA TYR A 39 8.00 -5.44 -3.13
C TYR A 39 8.26 -6.29 -4.39
N MET A 40 8.94 -5.73 -5.39
CA MET A 40 9.27 -6.42 -6.64
C MET A 40 10.21 -7.60 -6.43
N ALA A 41 11.03 -7.58 -5.38
CA ALA A 41 11.87 -8.71 -4.98
C ALA A 41 11.07 -9.95 -4.54
N TRP A 42 9.74 -9.92 -4.56
CA TRP A 42 8.90 -11.11 -4.41
C TRP A 42 8.31 -11.55 -5.76
N LYS A 43 7.58 -10.66 -6.44
CA LYS A 43 7.13 -10.86 -7.82
C LYS A 43 6.88 -9.52 -8.50
N ALA A 44 7.73 -9.18 -9.48
CA ALA A 44 7.80 -7.84 -10.05
C ALA A 44 6.50 -7.42 -10.76
N GLU A 45 5.81 -8.37 -11.39
CA GLU A 45 4.58 -8.13 -12.15
C GLU A 45 3.48 -7.54 -11.27
N TYR A 46 3.42 -7.88 -9.98
CA TYR A 46 2.40 -7.36 -9.08
C TYR A 46 2.62 -5.91 -8.67
N ALA A 47 3.76 -5.29 -9.02
CA ALA A 47 3.93 -3.85 -8.83
C ALA A 47 2.89 -3.06 -9.66
N VAL A 48 2.40 -3.64 -10.76
CA VAL A 48 1.31 -3.07 -11.54
C VAL A 48 0.05 -2.85 -10.72
N LEU A 49 -0.26 -3.76 -9.77
CA LEU A 49 -1.44 -3.65 -8.92
C LEU A 49 -1.33 -2.45 -7.96
N LEU A 50 -0.14 -2.26 -7.39
CA LEU A 50 0.15 -1.09 -6.55
C LEU A 50 0.07 0.20 -7.35
N VAL A 51 0.60 0.23 -8.57
CA VAL A 51 0.53 1.40 -9.45
C VAL A 51 -0.92 1.72 -9.83
N ILE A 52 -1.71 0.71 -10.21
CA ILE A 52 -3.13 0.89 -10.54
C ILE A 52 -3.90 1.43 -9.33
N SER A 53 -3.79 0.79 -8.17
CA SER A 53 -4.44 1.22 -6.93
C SER A 53 -4.03 2.66 -6.57
N THR A 54 -2.72 2.95 -6.62
CA THR A 54 -2.19 4.29 -6.35
C THR A 54 -2.76 5.36 -7.30
N LEU A 55 -2.75 5.11 -8.62
CA LEU A 55 -3.23 6.08 -9.60
C LEU A 55 -4.74 6.29 -9.48
N VAL A 56 -5.51 5.21 -9.32
CA VAL A 56 -6.96 5.29 -9.17
C VAL A 56 -7.33 6.02 -7.89
N ASP A 57 -6.71 5.72 -6.76
CA ASP A 57 -7.08 6.35 -5.49
C ASP A 57 -6.59 7.80 -5.38
N TYR A 58 -5.44 8.12 -5.97
CA TYR A 58 -4.97 9.50 -6.08
C TYR A 58 -5.94 10.34 -6.94
N THR A 59 -6.33 9.83 -8.10
CA THR A 59 -7.25 10.54 -9.01
C THR A 59 -8.65 10.61 -8.43
N ALA A 60 -9.16 9.53 -7.84
CA ALA A 60 -10.46 9.48 -7.19
C ALA A 60 -10.54 10.48 -6.02
N ALA A 61 -9.54 10.53 -5.13
CA ALA A 61 -9.52 11.48 -4.02
C ALA A 61 -9.57 12.94 -4.49
N ARG A 62 -8.83 13.28 -5.55
CA ARG A 62 -8.88 14.63 -6.15
C ARG A 62 -10.21 14.89 -6.87
N GLY A 63 -10.75 13.88 -7.55
CA GLY A 63 -12.06 13.94 -8.19
C GLY A 63 -13.18 14.18 -7.18
N ILE A 64 -13.12 13.52 -6.01
CA ILE A 64 -14.04 13.75 -4.89
C ILE A 64 -13.97 15.20 -4.40
N ALA A 65 -12.76 15.72 -4.18
CA ALA A 65 -12.61 17.09 -3.67
C ALA A 65 -13.07 18.16 -4.66
N ASN A 66 -12.92 17.92 -5.96
CA ASN A 66 -13.27 18.88 -7.01
C ASN A 66 -14.68 18.69 -7.59
N ALA A 67 -15.41 17.64 -7.20
CA ALA A 67 -16.73 17.38 -7.76
C ALA A 67 -17.76 18.42 -7.28
N PRO A 68 -18.53 19.05 -8.19
CA PRO A 68 -19.48 20.11 -7.85
C PRO A 68 -20.78 19.59 -7.21
N SER A 69 -21.03 18.27 -7.29
CA SER A 69 -22.26 17.66 -6.81
C SER A 69 -21.99 16.41 -5.95
N PRO A 70 -22.89 16.08 -5.00
CA PRO A 70 -22.79 14.85 -4.21
C PRO A 70 -22.74 13.58 -5.08
N ALA A 71 -23.47 13.57 -6.19
CA ALA A 71 -23.45 12.46 -7.14
C ALA A 71 -22.06 12.29 -7.79
N GLY A 72 -21.39 13.38 -8.14
CA GLY A 72 -20.02 13.36 -8.68
C GLY A 72 -19.02 12.80 -7.66
N ARG A 73 -19.11 13.25 -6.40
CA ARG A 73 -18.28 12.71 -5.29
C ARG A 73 -18.48 11.20 -5.14
N LYS A 74 -19.73 10.73 -5.17
CA LYS A 74 -20.07 9.32 -5.05
C LYS A 74 -19.51 8.48 -6.21
N ARG A 75 -19.54 8.98 -7.44
CA ARG A 75 -18.97 8.27 -8.61
C ARG A 75 -17.47 8.02 -8.44
N TRP A 76 -16.71 9.02 -8.01
CA TRP A 76 -15.28 8.86 -7.75
C TRP A 76 -14.98 7.91 -6.59
N LEU A 77 -15.78 7.97 -5.52
CA LEU A 77 -15.68 7.00 -4.43
C LEU A 77 -15.95 5.57 -4.92
N LEU A 78 -17.00 5.37 -5.71
CA LEU A 78 -17.35 4.06 -6.26
C LEU A 78 -16.25 3.53 -7.19
N LEU A 79 -15.62 4.39 -8.00
CA LEU A 79 -14.45 3.99 -8.80
C LEU A 79 -13.35 3.40 -7.91
N SER A 80 -12.96 4.10 -6.85
CA SER A 80 -11.97 3.62 -5.87
C SER A 80 -12.39 2.29 -5.23
N ILE A 81 -13.64 2.19 -4.77
CA ILE A 81 -14.19 0.98 -4.14
C ILE A 81 -14.16 -0.21 -5.09
N PHE A 82 -14.71 -0.07 -6.29
CA PHE A 82 -14.80 -1.17 -7.25
C PHE A 82 -13.44 -1.59 -7.77
N THR A 83 -12.50 -0.66 -8.00
CA THR A 83 -11.15 -1.04 -8.43
C THR A 83 -10.41 -1.82 -7.34
N ASN A 84 -10.34 -1.29 -6.10
CA ASN A 84 -9.56 -1.95 -5.06
C ASN A 84 -10.20 -3.25 -4.58
N LEU A 85 -11.52 -3.27 -4.35
CA LEU A 85 -12.21 -4.50 -3.96
C LEU A 85 -12.26 -5.49 -5.13
N GLY A 86 -12.34 -5.03 -6.37
CA GLY A 86 -12.24 -5.89 -7.55
C GLY A 86 -10.89 -6.60 -7.63
N ILE A 87 -9.79 -5.88 -7.44
CA ILE A 87 -8.43 -6.47 -7.36
C ILE A 87 -8.34 -7.45 -6.19
N LEU A 88 -8.80 -7.05 -4.99
CA LEU A 88 -8.76 -7.91 -3.80
C LEU A 88 -9.58 -9.18 -3.99
N VAL A 89 -10.81 -9.08 -4.50
CA VAL A 89 -11.68 -10.24 -4.76
C VAL A 89 -11.07 -11.12 -5.83
N GLY A 90 -10.62 -10.55 -6.96
CA GLY A 90 -10.06 -11.29 -8.08
C GLY A 90 -8.82 -12.13 -7.69
N PHE A 91 -7.90 -11.56 -6.90
CA PHE A 91 -6.66 -12.26 -6.53
C PHE A 91 -6.76 -13.08 -5.24
N LYS A 92 -7.56 -12.65 -4.26
CA LYS A 92 -7.60 -13.29 -2.92
C LYS A 92 -8.79 -14.21 -2.71
N TYR A 93 -9.96 -13.82 -3.22
CA TYR A 93 -11.21 -14.50 -2.88
C TYR A 93 -11.83 -15.26 -4.05
N PHE A 94 -11.34 -15.09 -5.28
CA PHE A 94 -11.92 -15.74 -6.45
C PHE A 94 -11.98 -17.26 -6.31
N ASN A 95 -10.85 -17.93 -6.05
CA ASN A 95 -10.82 -19.41 -5.93
C ASN A 95 -11.69 -19.91 -4.76
N PHE A 96 -11.77 -19.14 -3.66
CA PHE A 96 -12.65 -19.47 -2.54
C PHE A 96 -14.13 -19.38 -2.92
N LEU A 97 -14.54 -18.29 -3.58
CA LEU A 97 -15.90 -18.11 -4.07
C LEU A 97 -16.24 -19.16 -5.13
N ASN A 98 -15.31 -19.44 -6.04
CA ASN A 98 -15.45 -20.44 -7.09
C ASN A 98 -15.67 -21.84 -6.51
N GLY A 99 -14.85 -22.24 -5.52
CA GLY A 99 -15.01 -23.50 -4.80
C GLY A 99 -16.34 -23.59 -4.04
N SER A 100 -16.80 -22.47 -3.47
CA SER A 100 -18.09 -22.41 -2.76
C SER A 100 -19.27 -22.61 -3.73
N LEU A 101 -19.21 -21.99 -4.92
CA LEU A 101 -20.21 -22.17 -5.97
C LEU A 101 -20.16 -23.59 -6.55
N ARG A 102 -18.98 -24.16 -6.77
CA ARG A 102 -18.82 -25.57 -7.17
C ARG A 102 -19.46 -26.52 -6.15
N GLY A 103 -19.34 -26.23 -4.84
CA GLY A 103 -20.02 -27.00 -3.79
C GLY A 103 -21.55 -26.94 -3.81
N VAL A 104 -22.14 -25.86 -4.36
CA VAL A 104 -23.59 -25.68 -4.48
C VAL A 104 -24.14 -26.23 -5.80
N PHE A 105 -23.46 -25.95 -6.92
CA PHE A 105 -23.89 -26.29 -8.27
C PHE A 105 -23.36 -27.64 -8.76
N GLY A 106 -22.47 -28.27 -8.00
CA GLY A 106 -21.88 -29.57 -8.29
C GLY A 106 -20.74 -29.54 -9.30
N GLU A 107 -20.27 -30.74 -9.66
CA GLU A 107 -19.11 -30.97 -10.55
C GLU A 107 -19.29 -30.41 -11.98
N ALA A 108 -20.53 -30.08 -12.39
CA ALA A 108 -20.82 -29.48 -13.70
C ALA A 108 -20.52 -27.97 -13.77
N TRP A 109 -20.08 -27.35 -12.67
CA TRP A 109 -19.71 -25.94 -12.61
C TRP A 109 -18.49 -25.65 -13.51
N PRO A 110 -18.64 -24.85 -14.59
CA PRO A 110 -17.67 -24.80 -15.68
C PRO A 110 -16.49 -23.84 -15.44
N VAL A 111 -16.47 -23.12 -14.31
CA VAL A 111 -15.48 -22.07 -14.06
C VAL A 111 -14.23 -22.68 -13.41
N PRO A 112 -13.06 -22.62 -14.09
CA PRO A 112 -11.81 -23.10 -13.53
C PRO A 112 -11.28 -22.15 -12.46
N ASP A 113 -10.41 -22.67 -11.60
CA ASP A 113 -9.69 -21.85 -10.63
C ASP A 113 -8.61 -21.01 -11.33
N LEU A 114 -8.29 -19.85 -10.75
CA LEU A 114 -7.20 -19.01 -11.22
C LEU A 114 -5.88 -19.55 -10.66
N ASP A 115 -4.95 -19.89 -11.54
CA ASP A 115 -3.57 -20.23 -11.20
C ASP A 115 -2.72 -18.96 -11.05
N VAL A 116 -2.97 -18.22 -9.98
CA VAL A 116 -2.30 -16.94 -9.72
C VAL A 116 -1.78 -16.91 -8.29
N LEU A 117 -0.49 -16.59 -8.16
CA LEU A 117 0.14 -16.40 -6.85
C LEU A 117 -0.47 -15.17 -6.13
N LEU A 118 -0.84 -15.34 -4.85
CA LEU A 118 -1.52 -14.30 -4.08
C LEU A 118 -0.61 -13.10 -3.78
N PRO A 119 -0.90 -11.87 -4.28
CA PRO A 119 -0.03 -10.72 -4.05
C PRO A 119 0.18 -10.42 -2.56
N MET A 120 1.45 -10.39 -2.14
CA MET A 120 1.82 -10.10 -0.76
C MET A 120 1.28 -8.72 -0.36
N GLY A 121 0.66 -8.61 0.81
CA GLY A 121 0.16 -7.33 1.31
C GLY A 121 -1.10 -6.80 0.62
N ILE A 122 -1.75 -7.58 -0.27
CA ILE A 122 -2.92 -7.12 -1.05
C ILE A 122 -4.03 -6.52 -0.20
N SER A 123 -4.32 -7.13 0.95
CA SER A 123 -5.33 -6.60 1.86
C SER A 123 -4.91 -5.29 2.51
N PHE A 124 -3.63 -5.15 2.90
CA PHE A 124 -3.14 -3.97 3.59
C PHE A 124 -3.19 -2.74 2.70
N TYR A 125 -2.57 -2.78 1.52
CA TYR A 125 -2.60 -1.62 0.63
C TYR A 125 -4.02 -1.31 0.14
N THR A 126 -4.85 -2.34 -0.11
CA THR A 126 -6.26 -2.16 -0.50
C THR A 126 -7.04 -1.38 0.55
N PHE A 127 -7.00 -1.81 1.81
CA PHE A 127 -7.74 -1.12 2.87
C PHE A 127 -7.12 0.24 3.21
N GLN A 128 -5.80 0.36 3.11
CA GLN A 128 -5.07 1.61 3.34
C GLN A 128 -5.46 2.69 2.31
N THR A 129 -5.55 2.35 1.03
CA THR A 129 -5.91 3.31 -0.02
C THR A 129 -7.42 3.60 -0.06
N LEU A 130 -8.27 2.59 0.18
CA LEU A 130 -9.71 2.78 0.36
C LEU A 130 -10.02 3.70 1.54
N SER A 131 -9.33 3.51 2.67
CA SER A 131 -9.49 4.37 3.84
C SER A 131 -9.22 5.83 3.48
N TYR A 132 -8.19 6.09 2.67
CA TYR A 132 -7.86 7.45 2.24
C TYR A 132 -8.97 8.08 1.39
N THR A 133 -9.50 7.37 0.39
CA THR A 133 -10.57 7.92 -0.47
C THR A 133 -11.88 8.09 0.29
N ILE A 134 -12.20 7.18 1.22
CA ILE A 134 -13.36 7.29 2.12
C ILE A 134 -13.24 8.49 3.05
N ASP A 135 -12.08 8.71 3.66
CA ASP A 135 -11.86 9.86 4.55
C ASP A 135 -12.00 11.19 3.79
N VAL A 136 -11.49 11.26 2.56
CA VAL A 136 -11.67 12.43 1.67
C VAL A 136 -13.15 12.62 1.27
N TYR A 137 -13.86 11.53 0.97
CA TYR A 137 -15.29 11.57 0.69
C TYR A 137 -16.11 12.11 1.87
N ARG A 138 -15.75 11.71 3.09
CA ARG A 138 -16.35 12.17 4.34
C ARG A 138 -15.92 13.58 4.76
N GLY A 139 -14.99 14.21 4.03
CA GLY A 139 -14.46 15.53 4.38
C GLY A 139 -13.55 15.54 5.60
N GLN A 140 -13.07 14.38 6.04
CA GLN A 140 -12.17 14.24 7.19
C GLN A 140 -10.71 14.48 6.81
N LEU A 141 -10.38 14.41 5.52
CA LEU A 141 -9.04 14.58 5.00
C LEU A 141 -9.08 15.37 3.68
N GLN A 142 -8.09 16.24 3.49
CA GLN A 142 -7.85 16.90 2.20
C GLN A 142 -6.95 16.02 1.33
N PRO A 143 -7.22 15.85 0.02
CA PRO A 143 -6.39 15.03 -0.81
C PRO A 143 -5.00 15.64 -1.00
N THR A 144 -3.96 14.81 -0.91
CA THR A 144 -2.59 15.25 -1.22
C THR A 144 -2.47 15.62 -2.70
N ARG A 145 -1.63 16.63 -2.96
CA ARG A 145 -1.30 17.07 -4.32
C ARG A 145 -0.07 16.36 -4.88
N ASP A 146 0.72 15.71 -4.02
CA ASP A 146 1.97 15.04 -4.40
C ASP A 146 1.72 13.54 -4.66
N LEU A 147 1.74 13.15 -5.94
CA LEU A 147 1.55 11.75 -6.34
C LEU A 147 2.70 10.85 -5.86
N GLY A 148 3.93 11.34 -5.84
CA GLY A 148 5.10 10.53 -5.45
C GLY A 148 5.07 10.17 -3.97
N ARG A 149 4.73 11.13 -3.11
CA ARG A 149 4.54 10.87 -1.67
C ARG A 149 3.28 10.08 -1.37
N PHE A 150 2.23 10.22 -2.19
CA PHE A 150 1.07 9.33 -2.11
C PHE A 150 1.45 7.89 -2.46
N ALA A 151 2.18 7.68 -3.56
CA ALA A 151 2.70 6.37 -3.94
C ALA A 151 3.59 5.78 -2.84
N LEU A 152 4.44 6.61 -2.22
CA LEU A 152 5.24 6.17 -1.07
C LEU A 152 4.36 5.75 0.10
N TYR A 153 3.31 6.50 0.43
CA TYR A 153 2.34 6.09 1.44
C TYR A 153 1.78 4.71 1.14
N VAL A 154 1.29 4.47 -0.07
CA VAL A 154 0.70 3.17 -0.46
C VAL A 154 1.72 2.04 -0.41
N THR A 155 2.97 2.30 -0.80
CA THR A 155 3.97 1.25 -1.02
C THR A 155 4.96 1.07 0.13
N PHE A 156 4.89 1.89 1.18
CA PHE A 156 5.93 1.95 2.23
C PHE A 156 6.27 0.57 2.79
N PHE A 157 7.45 0.05 2.42
CA PHE A 157 7.77 -1.37 2.67
C PHE A 157 7.70 -1.82 4.14
N PRO A 158 8.01 -0.99 5.16
CA PRO A 158 7.96 -1.46 6.55
C PRO A 158 6.56 -1.89 6.99
N GLN A 159 5.50 -1.35 6.38
CA GLN A 159 4.12 -1.65 6.77
C GLN A 159 3.35 -2.47 5.72
N LEU A 160 3.83 -2.49 4.46
CA LEU A 160 3.10 -3.03 3.32
C LEU A 160 2.71 -4.51 3.49
N VAL A 161 3.52 -5.26 4.24
CA VAL A 161 3.43 -6.71 4.36
C VAL A 161 2.96 -7.16 5.73
N ALA A 162 3.36 -6.43 6.77
CA ALA A 162 3.04 -6.75 8.16
C ALA A 162 2.96 -5.45 8.97
N GLY A 163 1.86 -5.28 9.70
CA GLY A 163 1.60 -4.10 10.51
C GLY A 163 0.10 -3.85 10.68
N PRO A 164 -0.34 -2.96 11.58
CA PRO A 164 -1.71 -2.48 11.56
C PRO A 164 -1.99 -1.77 10.22
N ILE A 165 -3.25 -1.74 9.79
CA ILE A 165 -3.64 -0.97 8.60
C ILE A 165 -3.41 0.51 8.91
N GLU A 166 -2.36 1.08 8.32
CA GLU A 166 -1.99 2.47 8.54
C GLU A 166 -2.97 3.44 7.89
N ARG A 167 -3.10 4.61 8.50
CA ARG A 167 -4.06 5.64 8.09
C ARG A 167 -3.32 6.84 7.49
N ALA A 168 -3.87 7.45 6.46
CA ALA A 168 -3.24 8.59 5.81
C ALA A 168 -2.94 9.77 6.76
N PRO A 169 -3.82 10.15 7.70
CA PRO A 169 -3.53 11.25 8.63
C PRO A 169 -2.32 11.01 9.54
N SER A 170 -1.99 9.76 9.90
CA SER A 170 -0.84 9.43 10.75
C SER A 170 0.46 9.39 9.94
N LEU A 171 0.46 8.71 8.81
CA LEU A 171 1.69 8.39 8.08
C LEU A 171 2.05 9.43 7.01
N LEU A 172 1.11 9.84 6.17
CA LEU A 172 1.39 10.66 4.99
C LEU A 172 2.08 12.00 5.33
N PRO A 173 1.71 12.74 6.41
CA PRO A 173 2.41 13.96 6.80
C PRO A 173 3.88 13.76 7.17
N GLN A 174 4.27 12.56 7.60
CA GLN A 174 5.65 12.26 8.00
C GLN A 174 6.62 12.33 6.82
N PHE A 175 6.16 12.06 5.58
CA PHE A 175 6.99 12.16 4.37
C PHE A 175 7.26 13.60 3.91
N PHE A 176 6.64 14.59 4.55
CA PHE A 176 6.89 16.01 4.30
C PHE A 176 7.81 16.63 5.35
N ARG A 177 7.85 16.05 6.56
CA ARG A 177 8.63 16.57 7.68
C ARG A 177 10.06 16.07 7.63
N GLU A 178 11.00 16.94 7.95
CA GLU A 178 12.40 16.54 8.09
C GLU A 178 12.59 15.81 9.41
N VAL A 179 13.07 14.57 9.33
CA VAL A 179 13.41 13.76 10.49
C VAL A 179 14.91 13.80 10.69
N ARG A 180 15.37 14.41 11.79
CA ARG A 180 16.79 14.42 12.15
C ARG A 180 17.22 13.10 12.76
N PHE A 181 18.51 12.82 12.67
CA PHE A 181 19.12 11.66 13.32
C PHE A 181 19.05 11.83 14.85
N ASP A 182 18.66 10.76 15.53
CA ASP A 182 18.58 10.69 16.99
C ASP A 182 19.06 9.30 17.41
N ALA A 183 20.23 9.25 18.05
CA ALA A 183 20.85 8.02 18.49
C ALA A 183 19.99 7.23 19.49
N ALA A 184 19.22 7.92 20.34
CA ALA A 184 18.33 7.27 21.30
C ALA A 184 17.16 6.60 20.59
N ARG A 185 16.58 7.25 19.56
CA ARG A 185 15.53 6.64 18.73
C ARG A 185 16.06 5.44 17.93
N VAL A 186 17.24 5.56 17.33
CA VAL A 186 17.88 4.45 16.59
C VAL A 186 18.13 3.27 17.53
N THR A 187 18.68 3.51 18.71
CA THR A 187 18.93 2.46 19.71
C THR A 187 17.64 1.76 20.14
N ARG A 188 16.55 2.51 20.36
CA ARG A 188 15.24 1.92 20.67
C ARG A 188 14.72 1.05 19.53
N GLY A 189 14.83 1.52 18.29
CA GLY A 189 14.43 0.76 17.10
C GLY A 189 15.22 -0.54 16.94
N LEU A 190 16.54 -0.49 17.11
CA LEU A 190 17.39 -1.69 17.06
C LEU A 190 17.05 -2.69 18.16
N LYS A 191 16.76 -2.21 19.38
CA LYS A 191 16.28 -3.08 20.48
C LYS A 191 14.94 -3.74 20.15
N GLN A 192 14.01 -3.01 19.52
CA GLN A 192 12.72 -3.58 19.09
C GLN A 192 12.90 -4.62 17.98
N MET A 193 13.79 -4.36 17.01
CA MET A 193 14.14 -5.33 15.97
C MET A 193 14.74 -6.59 16.60
N LEU A 194 15.69 -6.45 17.52
CA LEU A 194 16.33 -7.58 18.20
C LEU A 194 15.34 -8.41 19.04
N TRP A 195 14.35 -7.77 19.65
CA TRP A 195 13.31 -8.48 20.41
C TRP A 195 12.32 -9.24 19.51
N GLY A 196 12.05 -8.71 18.30
CA GLY A 196 11.09 -9.30 17.37
C GLY A 196 11.67 -10.30 16.37
N PHE A 197 13.00 -10.35 16.23
CA PHE A 197 13.74 -11.35 15.44
C PHE A 197 13.97 -12.62 16.26
#